data_AF-A0A382J3V7-F1
#
_entry.id   AF-A0A382J3V7-F1
#
_cell.length_a   1.000
_cell.length_b   1.000
_cell.length_c   1.000
_cell.angle_alpha   90.00
_cell.angle_beta   90.00
_cell.angle_gamma   90.00
#
_symmetry.space_group_name_H-M   'P 1'
#
loop_
_entity.id
_entity.type
_entity.pdbx_description
1 polymer ?
#
loop_
_entity_poly.entity_id
_entity_poly.type
_entity_poly.pdbx_seq_one_letter_code
_entity_poly.pdbx_strand_id
1 'polypeptide(L)'
;GYLLLAPFLQYNAPTIRPQLNGWATPKTSRIVALNLLNALGIRSFNGITTLEFKLPPRYRTGNETLAYSYRLMTGINPRNYASDLQTLEKPTLVVVGTDDESFYADEFRSVFQEFSPQAQVELIPDATHLTLVVDAGLPPLVVQWLKRSFF
;
A
#
# COMPACT_ATOMS: atom_id res chain seq x y z
N GLY A 1 -3.28 -15.87 9.16
CA GLY A 1 -3.89 -14.53 9.09
C GLY A 1 -3.09 -13.66 8.15
N TYR A 2 -3.51 -12.41 7.98
CA TYR A 2 -2.79 -11.40 7.22
C TYR A 2 -2.34 -10.27 8.14
N LEU A 3 -1.07 -9.86 8.03
CA LEU A 3 -0.54 -8.66 8.68
C LEU A 3 -0.25 -7.65 7.58
N LEU A 4 -0.95 -6.52 7.62
CA LEU A 4 -0.82 -5.44 6.65
C LEU A 4 -0.21 -4.23 7.35
N LEU A 5 0.98 -3.82 6.91
CA LEU A 5 1.68 -2.65 7.46
C LEU A 5 1.53 -1.49 6.47
N ALA A 6 0.79 -0.46 6.88
CA ALA A 6 0.46 0.72 6.08
C ALA A 6 0.17 0.38 4.59
N PRO A 7 -0.79 -0.52 4.30
CA PRO A 7 -0.93 -1.06 2.96
C PRO A 7 -1.45 -0.01 1.98
N PHE A 8 -0.83 0.05 0.79
CA PHE A 8 -1.39 0.81 -0.33
C PHE A 8 -2.67 0.14 -0.83
N LEU A 9 -3.81 0.83 -0.70
CA LEU A 9 -5.11 0.29 -1.09
C LEU A 9 -5.45 0.56 -2.55
N GLN A 10 -5.32 1.79 -3.04
CA GLN A 10 -5.32 2.16 -4.46
C GLN A 10 -5.13 3.68 -4.57
N TYR A 11 -4.86 4.19 -5.78
CA TYR A 11 -4.83 5.64 -6.06
C TYR A 11 -6.16 6.38 -5.78
N ASN A 12 -7.29 5.66 -5.69
CA ASN A 12 -8.62 6.21 -5.45
C ASN A 12 -9.20 5.84 -4.06
N ALA A 13 -8.39 5.26 -3.18
CA ALA A 13 -8.77 5.01 -1.80
C ALA A 13 -8.69 6.31 -0.98
N PRO A 14 -9.56 6.54 0.02
CA PRO A 14 -9.50 7.75 0.84
C PRO A 14 -8.25 7.80 1.73
N THR A 15 -7.58 6.66 1.92
CA THR A 15 -6.34 6.57 2.71
C THR A 15 -5.13 7.20 2.03
N ILE A 16 -5.14 7.50 0.73
CA ILE A 16 -3.95 8.00 0.04
C ILE A 16 -3.79 9.51 0.18
N ARG A 17 -2.59 9.97 0.57
CA ARG A 17 -2.25 11.40 0.53
C ARG A 17 -1.94 11.84 -0.91
N PRO A 18 -2.30 13.06 -1.32
CA PRO A 18 -1.95 13.60 -2.62
C PRO A 18 -0.44 13.48 -2.89
N GLN A 19 -0.10 12.96 -4.06
CA GLN A 19 1.28 12.81 -4.56
C GLN A 19 2.23 12.00 -3.66
N LEU A 20 1.74 11.29 -2.63
CA LEU A 20 2.57 10.58 -1.64
C LEU A 20 3.68 11.50 -1.09
N ASN A 21 3.35 12.76 -0.82
CA ASN A 21 4.29 13.82 -0.42
C ASN A 21 5.53 13.96 -1.33
N GLY A 22 5.36 13.66 -2.62
CA GLY A 22 6.40 13.73 -3.64
C GLY A 22 7.29 12.48 -3.72
N TRP A 23 7.07 11.46 -2.87
CA TRP A 23 7.85 10.22 -2.88
C TRP A 23 7.73 9.45 -4.19
N ALA A 24 6.53 9.41 -4.79
CA ALA A 24 6.30 8.73 -6.06
C ALA A 24 5.72 9.68 -7.11
N THR A 25 6.13 9.49 -8.36
CA THR A 25 5.71 10.29 -9.51
C THR A 25 5.05 9.39 -10.56
N PRO A 26 3.72 9.20 -10.50
CA PRO A 26 3.01 8.42 -11.51
C PRO A 26 2.99 9.17 -12.85
N LYS A 27 3.28 8.46 -13.94
CA LYS A 27 3.17 8.95 -15.31
C LYS A 27 1.75 8.69 -15.82
N THR A 28 0.78 9.47 -15.32
CA THR A 28 -0.66 9.23 -15.54
C THR A 28 -1.04 9.05 -17.00
N SER A 29 -0.48 9.85 -17.92
CA SER A 29 -0.73 9.70 -19.36
C SER A 29 -0.29 8.34 -19.91
N ARG A 30 0.87 7.83 -19.46
CA ARG A 30 1.35 6.48 -19.83
C ARG A 30 0.45 5.40 -19.25
N ILE A 31 0.03 5.55 -17.98
CA ILE A 31 -0.85 4.60 -17.31
C ILE A 31 -2.19 4.49 -18.07
N VAL A 32 -2.80 5.62 -18.42
CA VAL A 32 -4.07 5.66 -19.17
C VAL A 32 -3.91 5.03 -20.54
N ALA A 33 -2.88 5.40 -21.31
CA ALA A 33 -2.63 4.83 -22.63
C ALA A 33 -2.41 3.30 -22.56
N LEU A 34 -1.65 2.83 -21.57
CA LEU A 34 -1.40 1.40 -21.38
C LEU A 34 -2.66 0.66 -20.94
N ASN A 35 -3.51 1.24 -20.10
CA ASN A 35 -4.81 0.66 -19.77
C ASN A 35 -5.66 0.43 -21.03
N LEU A 36 -5.73 1.42 -21.92
CA LEU A 36 -6.47 1.30 -23.19
C LEU A 36 -5.87 0.22 -24.10
N LEU A 37 -4.55 0.20 -24.27
CA LEU A 37 -3.88 -0.83 -25.07
C LEU A 37 -4.11 -2.24 -24.51
N ASN A 38 -4.07 -2.40 -23.19
CA ASN A 38 -4.34 -3.69 -22.54
C ASN A 38 -5.79 -4.13 -22.72
N ALA A 39 -6.75 -3.20 -22.68
CA ALA A 39 -8.15 -3.49 -22.96
C ALA A 39 -8.37 -3.98 -24.41
N LEU A 40 -7.53 -3.52 -25.35
CA LEU A 40 -7.50 -3.99 -26.74
C LEU A 40 -6.64 -5.25 -26.94
N GLY A 41 -6.09 -5.85 -25.88
CA GLY A 41 -5.24 -7.05 -25.95
C GLY A 41 -3.77 -6.79 -26.31
N ILE A 42 -3.36 -5.53 -26.49
CA ILE A 42 -1.98 -5.17 -26.85
C ILE A 42 -1.14 -5.03 -25.56
N ARG A 43 -0.30 -6.03 -25.30
CA ARG A 43 0.51 -6.13 -24.05
C ARG A 43 2.01 -5.92 -24.23
N SER A 44 2.47 -5.75 -25.48
CA SER A 44 3.89 -5.57 -25.82
C SER A 44 4.56 -4.38 -25.13
N PHE A 45 3.76 -3.40 -24.67
CA PHE A 45 4.25 -2.18 -24.02
C PHE A 45 4.22 -2.21 -22.49
N ASN A 46 3.83 -3.33 -21.86
CA ASN A 46 3.69 -3.40 -20.39
C ASN A 46 5.03 -3.29 -19.64
N GLY A 47 6.17 -3.31 -20.33
CA GLY A 47 7.49 -3.02 -19.78
C GLY A 47 7.80 -1.53 -19.59
N ILE A 48 6.97 -0.62 -20.10
CA ILE A 48 7.20 0.83 -20.00
C ILE A 48 7.10 1.30 -18.54
N THR A 49 8.05 2.13 -18.11
CA THR A 49 8.05 2.80 -16.81
C THR A 49 6.85 3.73 -16.65
N THR A 50 6.06 3.50 -15.59
CA THR A 50 4.86 4.26 -15.25
C THR A 50 4.89 4.90 -13.87
N LEU A 51 5.81 4.49 -13.00
CA LEU A 51 5.99 5.07 -11.67
C LEU A 51 7.48 5.26 -11.42
N GLU A 52 7.87 6.41 -10.90
CA GLU A 52 9.25 6.72 -10.50
C GLU A 52 9.26 7.13 -9.03
N PHE A 53 10.28 6.70 -8.28
CA PHE A 53 10.47 7.03 -6.87
C PHE A 53 11.56 8.08 -6.70
N LYS A 54 11.30 9.08 -5.86
CA LYS A 54 12.22 10.17 -5.55
C LYS A 54 13.13 9.83 -4.36
N LEU A 55 13.83 8.68 -4.43
CA LEU A 55 14.84 8.36 -3.42
C LEU A 55 16.06 9.30 -3.59
N PRO A 56 16.49 10.03 -2.54
CA PRO A 56 17.66 10.90 -2.62
C PRO A 56 18.94 10.15 -3.03
N PRO A 57 19.83 10.73 -3.87
CA PRO A 57 21.04 10.06 -4.34
C PRO A 57 21.93 9.48 -3.24
N ARG A 58 22.00 10.14 -2.08
CA ARG A 58 22.78 9.68 -0.92
C ARG A 58 22.34 8.32 -0.33
N TYR A 59 21.13 7.88 -0.63
CA TYR A 59 20.58 6.59 -0.17
C TYR A 59 20.57 5.52 -1.27
N ARG A 60 21.05 5.85 -2.48
CA ARG A 60 21.11 4.92 -3.61
C ARG A 60 22.36 4.07 -3.50
N THR A 61 22.17 2.76 -3.44
CA THR A 61 23.25 1.78 -3.32
C THR A 61 23.37 0.90 -4.57
N GLY A 62 22.43 1.04 -5.52
CA GLY A 62 22.31 0.23 -6.73
C GLY A 62 21.38 -0.98 -6.59
N ASN A 63 20.91 -1.28 -5.37
CA ASN A 63 20.01 -2.41 -5.07
C ASN A 63 18.55 -1.99 -4.88
N GLU A 64 18.28 -0.68 -4.87
CA GLU A 64 16.95 -0.13 -4.71
C GLU A 64 16.12 -0.22 -6.01
N THR A 65 14.79 -0.25 -5.86
CA THR A 65 13.88 -0.09 -7.00
C THR A 65 13.47 1.37 -7.13
N LEU A 66 14.00 2.07 -8.14
CA LEU A 66 13.72 3.49 -8.39
C LEU A 66 12.51 3.73 -9.29
N ALA A 67 11.96 2.69 -9.92
CA ALA A 67 10.84 2.82 -10.83
C ALA A 67 10.10 1.50 -11.02
N TYR A 68 8.80 1.59 -11.32
CA TYR A 68 8.00 0.45 -11.76
C TYR A 68 7.62 0.57 -13.23
N SER A 69 7.76 -0.56 -13.95
CA SER A 69 7.04 -0.76 -15.20
C SER A 69 5.54 -0.89 -14.95
N TYR A 70 4.74 -0.69 -16.00
CA TYR A 70 3.28 -0.89 -15.92
C TYR A 70 2.93 -2.26 -15.37
N ARG A 71 3.54 -3.33 -15.92
CA ARG A 71 3.32 -4.71 -15.45
C ARG A 71 3.62 -4.88 -13.97
N LEU A 72 4.72 -4.29 -13.49
CA LEU A 72 5.10 -4.38 -12.09
C LEU A 72 4.11 -3.63 -11.20
N MET A 73 3.79 -2.38 -11.55
CA MET A 73 2.82 -1.55 -10.84
C MET A 73 1.45 -2.23 -10.74
N THR A 74 0.91 -2.75 -11.84
CA THR A 74 -0.41 -3.42 -11.83
C THR A 74 -0.37 -4.81 -11.20
N GLY A 75 0.80 -5.45 -11.15
CA GLY A 75 0.96 -6.80 -10.61
C GLY A 75 1.05 -6.85 -9.09
N ILE A 76 1.40 -5.74 -8.44
CA ILE A 76 1.54 -5.65 -6.98
C ILE A 76 0.44 -4.82 -6.31
N ASN A 77 -0.20 -3.92 -7.05
CA ASN A 77 -1.29 -3.10 -6.51
C ASN A 77 -2.58 -3.91 -6.41
N PRO A 78 -3.47 -3.59 -5.46
CA PRO A 78 -4.84 -4.09 -5.50
C PRO A 78 -5.50 -3.75 -6.83
N ARG A 79 -6.40 -4.63 -7.29
CA ARG A 79 -7.15 -4.41 -8.54
C ARG A 79 -8.32 -3.47 -8.28
N ASN A 80 -9.04 -3.76 -7.20
CA ASN A 80 -10.10 -2.95 -6.65
C ASN A 80 -10.12 -3.20 -5.15
N TYR A 81 -9.72 -2.20 -4.36
CA TYR A 81 -9.53 -2.37 -2.93
C TYR A 81 -10.81 -2.80 -2.21
N ALA A 82 -11.98 -2.29 -2.60
CA ALA A 82 -13.24 -2.63 -1.95
C ALA A 82 -13.55 -4.13 -2.11
N SER A 83 -13.52 -4.64 -3.35
CA SER A 83 -13.76 -6.07 -3.58
C SER A 83 -12.64 -6.96 -3.07
N ASP A 84 -11.38 -6.52 -3.18
CA ASP A 84 -10.23 -7.30 -2.69
C ASP A 84 -10.28 -7.43 -1.16
N LEU A 85 -10.66 -6.36 -0.42
CA LEU A 85 -10.83 -6.38 1.03
C LEU A 85 -12.00 -7.28 1.47
N GLN A 86 -13.12 -7.28 0.73
CA GLN A 86 -14.27 -8.16 1.01
C GLN A 86 -13.91 -9.65 0.92
N THR A 87 -12.84 -10.01 0.21
CA THR A 87 -12.37 -11.40 0.10
C THR A 87 -11.48 -11.86 1.26
N LEU A 88 -11.17 -11.00 2.23
CA LEU A 88 -10.32 -11.33 3.36
C LEU A 88 -11.04 -12.27 4.34
N GLU A 89 -10.84 -13.59 4.18
CA GLU A 89 -11.47 -14.61 5.03
C GLU A 89 -10.69 -14.94 6.31
N LYS A 90 -9.40 -14.58 6.37
CA LYS A 90 -8.53 -14.91 7.52
C LYS A 90 -8.49 -13.74 8.49
N PRO A 91 -8.22 -13.98 9.79
CA PRO A 91 -7.96 -12.90 10.73
C PRO A 91 -6.91 -11.96 10.13
N THR A 92 -7.21 -10.68 10.15
CA THR A 92 -6.39 -9.63 9.52
C THR A 92 -6.09 -8.55 10.55
N LEU A 93 -4.81 -8.20 10.68
CA LEU A 93 -4.35 -7.04 11.41
C LEU A 93 -3.79 -6.02 10.44
N VAL A 94 -4.30 -4.81 10.50
CA VAL A 94 -3.80 -3.64 9.77
C VAL A 94 -3.15 -2.71 10.79
N VAL A 95 -1.90 -2.33 10.54
CA VAL A 95 -1.17 -1.41 11.40
C VAL A 95 -0.71 -0.22 10.58
N VAL A 96 -0.95 0.99 11.05
CA VAL A 96 -0.55 2.23 10.36
C VAL A 96 0.04 3.20 11.38
N GLY A 97 1.05 3.97 11.01
CA GLY A 97 1.59 5.01 11.88
C GLY A 97 0.73 6.28 11.83
N THR A 98 0.54 6.97 12.96
CA THR A 98 -0.27 8.21 12.98
C THR A 98 0.37 9.34 12.17
N ASP A 99 1.69 9.31 12.03
CA ASP A 99 2.49 10.32 11.34
C ASP A 99 2.87 9.86 9.93
N ASP A 100 2.13 8.90 9.37
CA ASP A 100 2.34 8.39 8.01
C ASP A 100 2.20 9.54 6.98
N GLU A 101 3.30 9.77 6.26
CA GLU A 101 3.45 10.80 5.26
C GLU A 101 2.94 10.37 3.87
N SER A 102 2.66 9.08 3.69
CA SER A 102 2.09 8.52 2.45
C SER A 102 0.57 8.36 2.54
N PHE A 103 0.06 8.10 3.75
CA PHE A 103 -1.34 7.75 3.96
C PHE A 103 -1.99 8.52 5.11
N TYR A 104 -3.30 8.75 5.00
CA TYR A 104 -4.13 9.24 6.09
C TYR A 104 -4.47 8.06 7.01
N ALA A 105 -3.76 7.96 8.14
CA ALA A 105 -3.89 6.85 9.08
C ALA A 105 -5.32 6.64 9.58
N ASP A 106 -6.02 7.74 9.88
CA ASP A 106 -7.38 7.71 10.43
C ASP A 106 -8.42 7.13 9.45
N GLU A 107 -8.17 7.24 8.14
CA GLU A 107 -9.08 6.75 7.09
C GLU A 107 -9.09 5.21 7.00
N PHE A 108 -8.04 4.53 7.48
CA PHE A 108 -7.97 3.07 7.43
C PHE A 108 -9.09 2.42 8.23
N ARG A 109 -9.45 2.99 9.39
CA ARG A 109 -10.53 2.43 10.22
C ARG A 109 -11.85 2.45 9.46
N SER A 110 -12.18 3.57 8.81
CA SER A 110 -13.41 3.71 8.02
C SER A 110 -13.45 2.72 6.84
N VAL A 111 -12.36 2.65 6.07
CA VAL A 111 -12.30 1.75 4.90
C VAL A 111 -12.42 0.28 5.29
N PHE A 112 -11.68 -0.16 6.31
CA PHE A 112 -11.76 -1.56 6.74
C PHE A 112 -13.08 -1.86 7.44
N GLN A 113 -13.67 -0.92 8.19
CA GLN A 113 -15.01 -1.11 8.75
C GLN A 113 -16.07 -1.32 7.66
N GLU A 114 -15.95 -0.64 6.52
CA GLU A 114 -16.89 -0.76 5.40
C GLU A 114 -16.70 -2.06 4.61
N PHE A 115 -15.46 -2.42 4.27
CA PHE A 115 -15.19 -3.52 3.33
C PHE A 115 -14.68 -4.82 3.97
N SER A 116 -14.22 -4.78 5.21
CA SER A 116 -13.67 -5.94 5.95
C SER A 116 -13.80 -5.74 7.47
N PRO A 117 -15.02 -5.63 8.03
CA PRO A 117 -15.26 -5.27 9.43
C PRO A 117 -14.65 -6.24 10.46
N GLN A 118 -14.29 -7.45 10.03
CA GLN A 118 -13.57 -8.45 10.82
C GLN A 118 -12.07 -8.14 10.99
N ALA A 119 -11.52 -7.20 10.22
CA ALA A 119 -10.12 -6.81 10.33
C ALA A 119 -9.92 -5.88 11.53
N GLN A 120 -8.85 -6.13 12.28
CA GLN A 120 -8.41 -5.24 13.35
C GLN A 120 -7.53 -4.14 12.76
N VAL A 121 -7.85 -2.88 13.04
CA VAL A 121 -7.04 -1.72 12.62
C VAL A 121 -6.44 -1.04 13.85
N GLU A 122 -5.12 -0.97 13.88
CA GLU A 122 -4.33 -0.39 14.95
C GLU A 122 -3.47 0.77 14.44
N LEU A 123 -3.43 1.85 15.20
CA LEU A 123 -2.62 3.02 14.89
C LEU A 123 -1.45 3.10 15.88
N ILE A 124 -0.22 3.21 15.37
CA ILE A 124 0.98 3.37 16.19
C ILE A 124 1.30 4.87 16.28
N PRO A 125 1.29 5.47 17.48
CA PRO A 125 1.64 6.88 17.67
C PRO A 125 3.04 7.19 17.17
N ASP A 126 3.22 8.39 16.59
CA ASP A 126 4.48 8.98 16.16
C ASP A 126 5.26 8.19 15.08
N ALA A 127 4.71 7.07 14.61
CA ALA A 127 5.29 6.27 13.54
C ALA A 127 4.96 6.89 12.17
N THR A 128 5.97 7.00 11.32
CA THR A 128 5.86 7.37 9.91
C THR A 128 5.73 6.10 9.06
N HIS A 129 5.53 6.26 7.75
CA HIS A 129 5.32 5.14 6.83
C HIS A 129 6.44 4.09 6.90
N LEU A 130 7.69 4.55 6.92
CA LEU A 130 8.86 3.68 6.94
C LEU A 130 9.36 3.36 8.36
N THR A 131 9.15 4.22 9.36
CA THR A 131 9.59 3.90 10.73
C THR A 131 8.70 2.85 11.39
N LEU A 132 7.46 2.68 10.91
CA LEU A 132 6.53 1.64 11.35
C LEU A 132 7.16 0.24 11.37
N VAL A 133 7.98 -0.11 10.37
CA VAL A 133 8.57 -1.45 10.24
C VAL A 133 9.66 -1.75 11.26
N VAL A 134 10.20 -0.71 11.91
CA VAL A 134 11.23 -0.81 12.95
C VAL A 134 10.73 -0.32 14.30
N ASP A 135 9.42 -0.04 14.42
CA ASP A 135 8.81 0.40 15.66
C ASP A 135 8.85 -0.69 16.74
N ALA A 136 9.22 -0.32 17.97
CA ALA A 136 9.38 -1.26 19.07
C ALA A 136 8.04 -1.78 19.63
N GLY A 137 6.96 -1.06 19.41
CA GLY A 137 5.59 -1.43 19.80
C GLY A 137 4.93 -2.41 18.83
N LEU A 138 5.40 -2.50 17.58
CA LEU A 138 4.84 -3.40 16.58
C LEU A 138 4.97 -4.89 16.94
N PRO A 139 6.14 -5.44 17.33
CA PRO A 139 6.27 -6.86 17.69
C PRO A 139 5.33 -7.35 18.81
N PRO A 140 5.24 -6.68 19.99
CA PRO A 140 4.33 -7.14 21.05
C PRO A 140 2.86 -7.05 20.63
N LEU A 141 2.47 -6.04 19.84
CA LEU A 141 1.12 -5.94 19.28
C LEU A 141 0.79 -7.13 18.37
N VAL A 142 1.69 -7.48 17.45
CA VAL A 142 1.53 -8.62 16.54
C VAL A 142 1.45 -9.93 17.32
N VAL A 143 2.29 -10.14 18.33
CA VAL A 143 2.24 -11.34 19.18
C VAL A 143 0.91 -11.45 19.91
N GLN A 144 0.39 -10.35 20.46
CA GLN A 144 -0.90 -10.34 21.14
C GLN A 144 -2.05 -10.63 20.18
N TRP A 145 -2.02 -10.07 18.98
CA TRP A 145 -3.01 -10.36 17.93
C TRP A 145 -2.96 -11.84 17.51
N LEU A 146 -1.77 -12.41 17.29
CA LEU A 146 -1.61 -13.82 16.95
C LEU A 146 -2.19 -14.73 18.04
N LYS A 147 -1.90 -14.44 19.31
CA LYS A 147 -2.46 -15.19 20.45
C LYS A 147 -3.98 -15.17 20.47
N ARG A 148 -4.61 -14.02 20.26
CA ARG A 148 -6.09 -13.88 20.27
C ARG A 148 -6.78 -14.49 19.06
N SER A 149 -6.09 -14.54 17.92
CA SER A 149 -6.71 -14.90 16.64
C SER A 149 -6.55 -16.36 16.26
N PHE A 150 -5.60 -17.07 16.87
CA PHE A 150 -5.22 -18.43 16.46
C PHE A 150 -5.07 -19.43 17.62
N PHE A 151 -5.14 -18.97 18.87
CA PHE A 151 -5.02 -19.79 20.08
C PHE A 151 -6.15 -19.45 21.05
#